data_AF-B2C8Y6-F1
#
_entry.id   AF-B2C8Y6-F1
#
_cell.length_a   1.000
_cell.length_b   1.000
_cell.length_c   1.000
_cell.angle_alpha   90.00
_cell.angle_beta   90.00
_cell.angle_gamma   90.00
#
_symmetry.space_group_name_H-M   'P 1'
#
loop_
_entity.id
_entity.type
_entity.pdbx_description
1 polymer ?
#
loop_
_entity_poly.entity_id
_entity_poly.type
_entity_poly.pdbx_seq_one_letter_code
_entity_poly.pdbx_strand_id
1 'polypeptide(L)'
;EIGSDTLSQLIEKLANSGSPVNCIVYDPFLPWVVEVAKNFGLAIAAFFTQSCAVDNIYYHVHKGVLKLPPTQVDEEILIPGLSYAIESSDVPSFESTSEPDLLVELLANQFSNLEKTDWVLINSFYELEKE
;
A
#
# COMPACT_ATOMS: atom_id res chain seq x y z
N GLU A 1 -10.63 -17.18 -0.45
CA GLU A 1 -9.47 -16.57 -1.13
C GLU A 1 -8.26 -17.44 -0.81
N ILE A 2 -7.46 -17.86 -1.80
CA ILE A 2 -6.40 -18.85 -1.54
C ILE A 2 -5.31 -18.30 -0.59
N GLY A 3 -4.99 -17.00 -0.69
CA GLY A 3 -3.97 -16.34 0.15
C GLY A 3 -4.35 -16.28 1.64
N SER A 4 -5.55 -15.79 1.97
CA SER A 4 -6.03 -15.69 3.35
C SER A 4 -6.08 -17.05 4.04
N ASP A 5 -6.58 -18.06 3.33
CA ASP A 5 -6.80 -19.41 3.87
C ASP A 5 -5.45 -20.08 4.16
N THR A 6 -4.50 -19.98 3.22
CA THR A 6 -3.16 -20.57 3.40
C THR A 6 -2.34 -19.85 4.47
N LEU A 7 -2.46 -18.52 4.59
CA LEU A 7 -1.82 -17.77 5.67
C LEU A 7 -2.40 -18.16 7.05
N SER A 8 -3.73 -18.29 7.15
CA SER A 8 -4.41 -18.72 8.38
C SER A 8 -3.94 -20.13 8.81
N GLN A 9 -3.90 -21.08 7.87
CA GLN A 9 -3.39 -22.42 8.11
C GLN A 9 -1.92 -22.43 8.57
N LEU A 10 -1.09 -21.54 8.01
CA LEU A 10 0.30 -21.41 8.42
C LEU A 10 0.42 -20.91 9.86
N ILE A 11 -0.36 -19.89 10.23
CA ILE A 11 -0.39 -19.34 11.60
C ILE A 11 -0.77 -20.44 12.60
N GLU A 12 -1.84 -21.19 12.34
CA GLU A 12 -2.28 -22.30 13.18
C GLU A 12 -1.23 -23.41 13.29
N LYS A 13 -0.61 -23.78 12.15
CA LYS A 13 0.44 -24.81 12.13
C LYS A 13 1.64 -24.39 12.99
N LEU A 14 2.07 -23.14 12.88
CA LEU A 14 3.18 -22.60 13.66
C LEU A 14 2.87 -22.61 15.16
N ALA A 15 1.67 -22.18 15.55
CA ALA A 15 1.20 -22.26 16.93
C ALA A 15 1.21 -23.72 17.46
N ASN A 16 0.67 -24.67 16.69
CA ASN A 16 0.63 -26.09 17.06
C ASN A 16 2.02 -26.73 17.15
N SER A 17 3.01 -26.19 16.44
CA SER A 17 4.42 -26.62 16.54
C SER A 17 5.21 -26.00 17.70
N GLY A 18 4.57 -25.18 18.55
CA GLY A 18 5.24 -24.50 19.67
C GLY A 18 5.97 -23.22 19.29
N SER A 19 5.73 -22.69 18.09
CA SER A 19 6.31 -21.45 17.57
C SER A 19 5.21 -20.46 17.18
N PRO A 20 4.42 -19.95 18.14
CA PRO A 20 3.29 -19.07 17.83
C PRO A 20 3.77 -17.77 17.15
N VAL A 21 3.03 -17.32 16.14
CA VAL A 21 3.22 -16.01 15.52
C VAL A 21 2.68 -14.94 16.48
N ASN A 22 3.41 -13.84 16.65
CA ASN A 22 2.97 -12.70 17.47
C ASN A 22 2.73 -11.42 16.66
N CYS A 23 3.30 -11.34 15.46
CA CYS A 23 3.22 -10.17 14.60
C CYS A 23 3.27 -10.60 13.13
N ILE A 24 2.56 -9.87 12.28
CA ILE A 24 2.65 -9.98 10.82
C ILE A 24 3.15 -8.65 10.27
N VAL A 25 4.23 -8.72 9.49
CA VAL A 25 4.70 -7.63 8.64
C VAL A 25 4.27 -7.96 7.22
N TYR A 26 3.53 -7.06 6.57
CA TYR A 26 2.94 -7.31 5.25
C TYR A 26 3.16 -6.14 4.31
N ASP A 27 3.12 -6.44 3.01
CA ASP A 27 3.07 -5.41 1.98
C ASP A 27 1.61 -4.89 1.85
N PRO A 28 1.37 -3.58 1.95
CA PRO A 28 0.04 -2.96 1.86
C PRO A 28 -0.79 -3.34 0.62
N PHE A 29 -0.18 -3.82 -0.48
CA PHE A 29 -0.92 -4.38 -1.61
C PHE A 29 -1.74 -5.64 -1.29
N LEU A 30 -1.55 -6.21 -0.11
CA LEU A 30 -2.30 -7.36 0.38
C LEU A 30 -3.21 -6.94 1.54
N PRO A 31 -4.22 -6.07 1.33
CA PRO A 31 -5.05 -5.54 2.41
C PRO A 31 -5.78 -6.65 3.18
N TRP A 32 -6.09 -7.78 2.54
CA TRP A 32 -6.71 -8.94 3.20
C TRP A 32 -5.89 -9.51 4.37
N VAL A 33 -4.58 -9.28 4.42
CA VAL A 33 -3.70 -9.76 5.50
C VAL A 33 -4.10 -9.16 6.86
N VAL A 34 -4.60 -7.92 6.87
CA VAL A 34 -5.05 -7.25 8.11
C VAL A 34 -6.18 -8.01 8.78
N GLU A 35 -7.14 -8.50 8.00
CA GLU A 35 -8.28 -9.25 8.54
C GLU A 35 -7.83 -10.61 9.11
N VAL A 36 -6.93 -11.30 8.40
CA VAL A 36 -6.32 -12.54 8.90
C VAL A 36 -5.61 -12.28 10.23
N ALA A 37 -4.72 -11.28 10.29
CA ALA A 37 -3.96 -10.97 11.48
C ALA A 37 -4.87 -10.64 12.69
N LYS A 38 -5.96 -9.89 12.46
CA LYS A 38 -6.97 -9.58 13.48
C LYS A 38 -7.69 -10.80 14.02
N ASN A 39 -8.07 -11.74 13.15
CA ASN A 39 -8.74 -12.97 13.57
C ASN A 39 -7.88 -13.82 14.53
N PHE A 40 -6.55 -13.69 14.44
CA PHE A 40 -5.60 -14.34 15.33
C PHE A 40 -5.10 -13.43 16.47
N GLY A 41 -5.58 -12.19 16.59
CA GLY A 41 -5.14 -11.24 17.62
C GLY A 41 -3.65 -10.87 17.53
N LEU A 42 -3.09 -10.86 16.31
CA LEU A 42 -1.69 -10.57 16.07
C LEU A 42 -1.44 -9.07 15.96
N ALA A 43 -0.24 -8.62 16.33
CA ALA A 43 0.19 -7.28 16.00
C ALA A 43 0.45 -7.16 14.49
N ILE A 44 0.23 -5.97 13.92
CA ILE A 44 0.17 -5.77 12.46
C ILE A 44 1.07 -4.60 12.07
N ALA A 45 2.03 -4.85 11.19
CA ALA A 45 2.89 -3.81 10.61
C ALA A 45 2.75 -3.78 9.09
N ALA A 46 2.26 -2.66 8.56
CA ALA A 46 2.34 -2.35 7.13
C ALA A 46 3.78 -1.97 6.79
N PHE A 47 4.36 -2.56 5.75
CA PHE A 47 5.70 -2.22 5.26
C PHE A 47 5.65 -1.73 3.82
N PHE A 48 5.80 -0.42 3.65
CA PHE A 48 5.85 0.24 2.36
C PHE A 48 7.23 0.10 1.74
N THR A 49 7.27 -0.54 0.58
CA THR A 49 8.49 -0.80 -0.18
C THR A 49 8.75 0.22 -1.29
N GLN A 50 7.79 1.12 -1.53
CA GLN A 50 7.83 2.13 -2.56
C GLN A 50 8.39 3.47 -2.06
N SER A 51 8.64 4.39 -3.00
CA SER A 51 8.99 5.78 -2.67
C SER A 51 7.81 6.48 -2.01
N CYS A 52 8.06 7.30 -0.99
CA CYS A 52 7.03 8.09 -0.33
C CYS A 52 6.27 9.00 -1.31
N ALA A 53 6.94 9.51 -2.35
CA ALA A 53 6.29 10.32 -3.37
C ALA A 53 5.27 9.52 -4.19
N VAL A 54 5.58 8.25 -4.50
CA VAL A 54 4.67 7.34 -5.21
C VAL A 54 3.50 6.93 -4.31
N ASP A 55 3.77 6.64 -3.04
CA ASP A 55 2.72 6.36 -2.07
C ASP A 55 1.80 7.59 -1.89
N ASN A 56 2.35 8.80 -1.88
CA ASN A 56 1.56 10.03 -1.82
C ASN A 56 0.63 10.17 -3.04
N ILE A 57 1.13 9.90 -4.25
CA ILE A 57 0.31 9.85 -5.48
C ILE A 57 -0.84 8.87 -5.31
N TYR A 58 -0.56 7.61 -4.96
CA TYR A 58 -1.60 6.58 -4.81
C TYR A 58 -2.58 6.89 -3.66
N TYR A 59 -2.12 7.57 -2.61
CA TYR A 59 -2.98 8.02 -1.52
C TYR A 59 -4.01 9.04 -2.02
N HIS A 60 -3.59 10.00 -2.85
CA HIS A 60 -4.53 10.98 -3.43
C HIS A 60 -5.45 10.37 -4.48
N VAL A 61 -5.02 9.30 -5.17
CA VAL A 61 -5.93 8.47 -5.99
C VAL A 61 -6.96 7.76 -5.11
N HIS A 62 -6.54 7.13 -4.03
CA HIS A 62 -7.41 6.48 -3.05
C HIS A 62 -8.46 7.44 -2.46
N LYS A 63 -8.06 8.70 -2.22
CA LYS A 63 -8.98 9.76 -1.74
C LYS A 63 -9.86 10.35 -2.83
N GLY A 64 -9.66 9.97 -4.10
CA GLY A 64 -10.40 10.52 -5.25
C GLY A 64 -10.03 11.96 -5.60
N VAL A 65 -8.90 12.46 -5.08
CA VAL A 65 -8.34 13.80 -5.38
C VAL A 65 -7.62 13.77 -6.73
N LEU A 66 -6.89 12.69 -7.01
CA LEU A 66 -6.18 12.46 -8.27
C LEU A 66 -6.81 11.28 -9.02
N LYS A 67 -6.64 11.23 -10.34
CA LYS A 67 -6.94 10.05 -11.17
C LYS A 67 -5.70 9.62 -11.93
N LEU A 68 -5.53 8.32 -12.10
CA LEU A 68 -4.47 7.73 -12.91
C LEU A 68 -5.07 6.91 -14.07
N PRO A 69 -4.48 7.00 -15.29
CA PRO A 69 -3.51 8.02 -15.68
C PRO A 69 -4.12 9.43 -15.60
N PRO A 70 -3.32 10.48 -15.39
CA PRO A 70 -3.81 11.86 -15.37
C PRO A 70 -4.49 12.19 -16.69
N THR A 71 -5.57 12.97 -16.65
CA THR A 71 -6.20 13.48 -17.87
C THR A 71 -5.26 14.49 -18.54
N GLN A 72 -5.08 14.40 -19.86
CA GLN A 72 -4.15 15.17 -20.71
C GLN A 72 -4.25 16.72 -20.62
N VAL A 73 -5.10 17.27 -19.76
CA VAL A 73 -5.34 18.71 -19.59
C VAL A 73 -4.45 19.32 -18.50
N ASP A 74 -3.79 18.49 -17.67
CA ASP A 74 -2.96 18.96 -16.57
C ASP A 74 -1.48 19.03 -17.00
N GLU A 75 -1.04 20.17 -17.53
CA GLU A 75 0.39 20.43 -17.81
C GLU A 75 1.22 20.39 -16.50
N GLU A 76 0.59 20.67 -15.37
CA GLU A 76 1.17 20.64 -14.02
C GLU A 76 0.21 19.92 -13.05
N ILE A 77 0.67 18.84 -12.43
CA ILE A 77 -0.08 18.09 -11.42
C ILE A 77 0.42 18.53 -10.04
N LEU A 78 -0.48 19.13 -9.26
CA LEU A 78 -0.21 19.51 -7.87
C LEU A 78 -0.61 18.39 -6.93
N ILE A 79 0.36 17.86 -6.19
CA ILE A 79 0.15 16.81 -5.20
C ILE A 79 0.34 17.42 -3.81
N PRO A 80 -0.67 17.38 -2.93
CA PRO A 80 -0.50 17.81 -1.55
C PRO A 80 0.66 17.06 -0.88
N GLY A 81 1.61 17.79 -0.30
CA GLY A 81 2.82 17.22 0.31
C GLY A 81 4.04 17.17 -0.62
N LEU A 82 3.94 17.68 -1.86
CA LEU A 82 5.10 17.95 -2.72
C LEU A 82 5.24 19.46 -2.92
N SER A 83 6.46 19.97 -2.75
CA SER A 83 6.78 21.40 -2.88
C SER A 83 6.80 21.91 -4.33
N TYR A 84 6.61 21.04 -5.31
CA TYR A 84 6.69 21.34 -6.74
C TYR A 84 5.59 20.60 -7.52
N ALA A 85 5.17 21.18 -8.64
CA ALA A 85 4.31 20.50 -9.60
C ALA A 85 5.11 19.41 -10.32
N ILE A 86 4.44 18.30 -10.65
CA ILE A 86 5.02 17.23 -11.45
C ILE A 86 4.31 17.13 -12.81
N GLU A 87 4.98 16.58 -13.80
CA GLU A 87 4.42 16.34 -15.12
C GLU A 87 3.73 14.97 -15.20
N SER A 88 2.90 14.76 -16.22
CA SER A 88 2.26 13.46 -16.45
C SER A 88 3.27 12.32 -16.70
N SER A 89 4.50 12.64 -17.11
CA SER A 89 5.58 11.66 -17.27
C SER A 89 6.24 11.25 -15.96
N ASP A 90 6.05 12.01 -14.89
CA ASP A 90 6.63 11.73 -13.57
C ASP A 90 5.75 10.80 -12.72
N VAL A 91 4.48 10.62 -13.10
CA VAL A 91 3.58 9.69 -12.42
C VAL A 91 3.82 8.23 -12.85
N PRO A 92 3.49 7.24 -12.01
CA PRO A 92 3.60 5.84 -12.39
C PRO A 92 2.82 5.50 -13.67
N SER A 93 3.51 4.86 -14.63
CA SER A 93 2.92 4.37 -15.88
C SER A 93 2.41 2.94 -15.75
N PHE A 94 1.30 2.65 -16.44
CA PHE A 94 0.64 1.35 -16.46
C PHE A 94 0.52 0.76 -17.87
N GLU A 95 1.25 1.31 -18.84
CA GLU A 95 1.14 0.91 -20.25
C GLU A 95 1.58 -0.54 -20.51
N SER A 96 2.39 -1.12 -19.62
CA SER A 96 2.89 -2.50 -19.76
C SER A 96 1.92 -3.58 -19.28
N THR A 97 0.80 -3.23 -18.66
CA THR A 97 -0.20 -4.20 -18.18
C THR A 97 -1.41 -4.27 -19.11
N SER A 98 -1.97 -5.47 -19.29
CA SER A 98 -3.24 -5.67 -19.98
C SER A 98 -4.45 -5.19 -19.17
N GLU A 99 -4.26 -4.96 -17.87
CA GLU A 99 -5.32 -4.60 -16.92
C GLU A 99 -4.90 -3.39 -16.06
N PRO A 100 -4.72 -2.20 -16.66
CA PRO A 100 -4.24 -1.01 -15.96
C PRO A 100 -5.19 -0.55 -14.86
N ASP A 101 -6.50 -0.59 -15.10
CA ASP A 101 -7.50 -0.15 -14.11
C ASP A 101 -7.47 -1.01 -12.84
N LEU A 102 -7.35 -2.34 -12.99
CA LEU A 102 -7.24 -3.26 -11.86
C LEU A 102 -5.94 -3.05 -11.07
N LEU A 103 -4.84 -2.76 -11.76
CA LEU A 103 -3.58 -2.46 -11.10
C LEU A 103 -3.64 -1.13 -10.34
N VAL A 104 -4.19 -0.08 -10.94
CA VAL A 104 -4.42 1.21 -10.26
C VAL A 104 -5.32 1.02 -9.04
N GLU A 105 -6.41 0.26 -9.17
CA GLU A 105 -7.30 -0.06 -8.06
C GLU A 105 -6.56 -0.80 -6.94
N LEU A 106 -5.76 -1.83 -7.27
CA LEU A 106 -4.94 -2.55 -6.29
C LEU A 106 -3.99 -1.62 -5.53
N LEU A 107 -3.27 -0.77 -6.26
CA LEU A 107 -2.28 0.15 -5.69
C LEU A 107 -2.95 1.24 -4.84
N ALA A 108 -4.09 1.78 -5.26
CA ALA A 108 -4.86 2.74 -4.46
C ALA A 108 -5.49 2.08 -3.22
N ASN A 109 -5.88 0.80 -3.30
CA ASN A 109 -6.49 0.08 -2.18
C ASN A 109 -5.50 -0.27 -1.06
N GLN A 110 -4.20 -0.04 -1.24
CA GLN A 110 -3.18 -0.27 -0.21
C GLN A 110 -3.41 0.53 1.08
N PHE A 111 -4.17 1.65 0.99
CA PHE A 111 -4.49 2.52 2.13
C PHE A 111 -5.80 2.17 2.85
N SER A 112 -6.59 1.23 2.33
CA SER A 112 -7.98 0.98 2.73
C SER A 112 -8.18 0.53 4.18
N ASN A 113 -7.12 0.03 4.82
CA ASN A 113 -7.18 -0.51 6.18
C ASN A 113 -5.95 -0.21 7.03
N LEU A 114 -5.16 0.82 6.66
CA LEU A 114 -3.95 1.19 7.42
C LEU A 114 -4.28 1.63 8.85
N GLU A 115 -5.45 2.22 9.08
CA GLU A 115 -5.93 2.62 10.40
C GLU A 115 -6.12 1.44 11.36
N LYS A 116 -6.13 0.22 10.82
CA LYS A 116 -6.25 -1.03 11.56
C LYS A 116 -4.90 -1.68 11.87
N THR A 117 -3.80 -1.09 11.43
CA THR A 117 -2.43 -1.55 11.68
C THR A 117 -1.84 -0.89 12.92
N ASP A 118 -0.94 -1.57 13.61
CA ASP A 118 -0.25 -1.03 14.79
C ASP A 118 0.97 -0.18 14.40
N TRP A 119 1.60 -0.51 13.27
CA TRP A 119 2.75 0.22 12.74
C TRP A 119 2.68 0.39 11.23
N VAL A 120 3.15 1.56 10.79
CA VAL A 120 3.48 1.82 9.39
C VAL A 120 4.99 1.99 9.30
N LEU A 121 5.64 1.09 8.59
CA LEU A 121 7.07 1.09 8.32
C LEU A 121 7.25 1.50 6.87
N ILE A 122 8.10 2.48 6.61
CA ILE A 122 8.36 2.98 5.26
C ILE A 122 9.84 2.83 4.98
N ASN A 123 10.18 2.25 3.83
CA ASN A 123 11.56 2.10 3.38
C ASN A 123 12.14 3.42 2.85
N SER A 124 12.21 4.42 3.72
CA SER A 124 12.85 5.72 3.49
C SER A 124 13.46 6.25 4.79
N PHE A 125 13.96 7.48 4.77
CA PHE A 125 14.48 8.17 5.95
C PHE A 125 14.00 9.62 5.97
N TYR A 126 13.77 10.16 7.18
CA TYR A 126 13.13 11.46 7.34
C TYR A 126 13.84 12.61 6.64
N GLU A 127 15.17 12.63 6.59
CA GLU A 127 15.92 13.69 5.91
C GLU A 127 15.67 13.75 4.40
N LEU A 128 15.28 12.65 3.77
CA LEU A 128 14.92 12.64 2.35
C LEU A 128 13.54 13.26 2.11
N GLU A 129 12.63 13.05 3.05
CA GLU A 129 11.21 13.40 2.94
C GLU A 129 10.89 14.75 3.61
N LYS A 130 11.92 15.54 3.97
CA LYS A 130 11.76 16.90 4.48
C LYS A 130 11.42 17.83 3.32
N GLU A 131 10.26 18.47 3.39
CA GLU A 131 9.88 19.60 2.52
C GLU A 131 10.80 20.82 2.70
#